data_AF-A0A1G5TUK9-F1
#
_entry.id   AF-A0A1G5TUK9-F1
#
_cell.length_a   1.000
_cell.length_b   1.000
_cell.length_c   1.000
_cell.angle_alpha   90.00
_cell.angle_beta   90.00
_cell.angle_gamma   90.00
#
_symmetry.space_group_name_H-M   'P 1'
#
loop_
_entity.id
_entity.type
_entity.pdbx_description
1 polymer ?
#
loop_
_entity_poly.entity_id
_entity_poly.type
_entity_poly.pdbx_seq_one_letter_code
_entity_poly.pdbx_strand_id
1 'polypeptide(L)' 'MTSPLHHSRAWTGAPLVQDAVAERCNVAAAYAVAAANLAAVGDTPGMVHSLACAGRAILAATEAAAILRPAAAEAPR' A
#
# COMPACT_ATOMS: atom_id res chain seq x y z
N MET A 1 37.74 -28.60 14.23
CA MET A 1 37.49 -27.17 13.97
C MET A 1 36.13 -27.07 13.29
N THR A 2 35.07 -26.84 14.06
CA THR A 2 33.69 -26.75 13.59
C THR A 2 33.38 -25.28 13.29
N SER A 3 33.30 -24.93 12.00
CA SER A 3 32.76 -23.62 11.59
C SER A 3 31.26 -23.59 11.92
N PRO A 4 30.76 -22.58 12.66
CA PRO A 4 29.33 -22.43 12.86
C PRO A 4 28.72 -21.96 11.53
N LEU A 5 27.82 -22.78 10.98
CA LEU A 5 26.96 -22.40 9.87
C LEU A 5 26.27 -21.09 10.23
N HIS A 6 26.52 -20.04 9.45
CA HIS A 6 25.83 -18.76 9.55
C HIS A 6 24.33 -19.03 9.64
N HIS A 7 23.73 -18.71 10.79
CA HIS A 7 22.29 -18.60 10.91
C HIS A 7 21.82 -17.59 9.86
N SER A 8 21.26 -18.10 8.76
CA SER A 8 20.43 -17.31 7.87
C SER A 8 19.35 -16.69 8.75
N ARG A 9 19.48 -15.40 9.04
CA ARG A 9 18.41 -14.64 9.70
C ARG A 9 17.17 -14.84 8.84
N ALA A 10 16.25 -15.66 9.34
CA ALA A 10 14.96 -15.86 8.74
C ALA A 10 14.34 -14.48 8.50
N TRP A 11 13.94 -14.23 7.26
CA TRP A 11 13.35 -12.99 6.82
C TRP A 11 12.03 -12.74 7.57
N THR A 12 11.97 -11.73 8.43
CA THR A 12 10.80 -11.41 9.25
C THR A 12 9.98 -10.26 8.65
N GLY A 13 9.19 -10.55 7.60
CA GLY A 13 7.91 -9.88 7.28
C GLY A 13 7.85 -8.41 6.85
N ALA A 14 8.89 -7.59 7.01
CA ALA A 14 8.82 -6.14 6.77
C ALA A 14 8.74 -5.68 5.29
N PRO A 15 9.48 -6.27 4.32
CA PRO A 15 9.52 -5.75 2.94
C PRO A 15 8.23 -6.00 2.17
N LEU A 16 7.62 -7.18 2.31
CA LEU A 16 6.44 -7.58 1.52
C LEU A 16 5.23 -6.64 1.73
N VAL A 17 5.05 -6.12 2.94
CA VAL A 17 3.92 -5.24 3.26
C VAL A 17 4.20 -3.79 2.86
N GLN A 18 5.45 -3.32 2.99
CA GLN A 18 5.84 -1.99 2.46
C GLN A 18 5.69 -1.95 0.93
N ASP A 19 6.08 -3.03 0.26
CA ASP A 19 5.90 -3.19 -1.19
C ASP A 19 4.41 -3.22 -1.55
N ALA A 20 3.57 -3.89 -0.76
CA ALA A 20 2.13 -3.89 -0.95
C ALA A 20 1.51 -2.49 -0.77
N VAL A 21 1.93 -1.71 0.23
CA VAL A 21 1.46 -0.33 0.42
C VAL A 21 1.87 0.54 -0.77
N ALA A 22 3.14 0.46 -1.19
CA ALA A 22 3.65 1.22 -2.34
C ALA A 22 2.89 0.88 -3.62
N GLU A 23 2.62 -0.41 -3.87
CA GLU A 23 1.87 -0.86 -5.02
C GLU A 23 0.43 -0.33 -5.01
N ARG A 24 -0.25 -0.37 -3.86
CA ARG A 24 -1.62 0.18 -3.74
C ARG A 24 -1.66 1.69 -3.94
N CYS A 25 -0.63 2.42 -3.46
CA CYS A 25 -0.49 3.85 -3.70
C CYS A 25 -0.25 4.17 -5.20
N ASN A 26 0.56 3.37 -5.90
CA ASN A 26 0.79 3.52 -7.33
C ASN A 26 -0.51 3.31 -8.13
N VAL A 27 -1.29 2.28 -7.79
CA VAL A 27 -2.61 2.03 -8.38
C VAL A 27 -3.56 3.22 -8.16
N ALA A 28 -3.59 3.78 -6.95
CA ALA A 28 -4.40 4.95 -6.65
C ALA A 28 -4.00 6.17 -7.50
N ALA A 29 -2.69 6.42 -7.65
CA ALA A 29 -2.17 7.50 -8.48
C ALA A 29 -2.55 7.32 -9.96
N ALA A 30 -2.46 6.10 -10.50
CA ALA A 30 -2.84 5.80 -11.87
C ALA A 30 -4.33 6.11 -12.14
N TYR A 31 -5.22 5.74 -11.20
CA TYR A 31 -6.64 6.07 -11.32
C TYR A 31 -6.93 7.58 -11.17
N ALA A 32 -6.17 8.30 -10.34
CA ALA A 32 -6.29 9.75 -10.24
C ALA A 32 -5.90 10.44 -11.56
N VAL A 33 -4.84 9.98 -12.23
CA VAL A 33 -4.46 10.46 -13.57
C VAL A 33 -5.54 10.14 -14.60
N ALA A 34 -6.10 8.92 -14.58
CA ALA A 34 -7.21 8.56 -15.47
C ALA A 34 -8.43 9.46 -15.24
N ALA A 35 -8.79 9.75 -13.99
CA ALA A 35 -9.88 10.66 -13.66
C ALA A 35 -9.65 12.08 -14.19
N ALA A 36 -8.42 12.60 -14.07
CA ALA A 36 -8.06 13.92 -14.62
C ALA A 36 -8.19 13.97 -16.15
N ASN A 37 -7.76 12.92 -16.84
CA ASN A 37 -7.91 12.82 -18.30
C ASN A 37 -9.38 12.74 -18.73
N LEU A 38 -10.20 11.99 -18.00
CA LEU A 38 -11.63 11.86 -18.26
C LEU A 38 -12.38 13.18 -17.98
N ALA A 39 -11.99 13.89 -16.93
CA ALA A 39 -12.49 15.24 -16.68
C ALA A 39 -12.15 16.22 -17.82
N ALA A 40 -10.94 16.12 -18.39
CA ALA A 40 -10.51 16.98 -19.50
C ALA A 40 -11.33 16.78 -20.78
N VAL A 41 -11.90 15.58 -21.00
CA VAL A 41 -12.77 15.27 -22.14
C VAL A 41 -14.27 15.33 -21.80
N GLY A 42 -14.63 15.71 -20.57
CA GLY A 42 -16.02 15.84 -20.12
C GLY A 42 -16.73 14.53 -19.78
N ASP A 43 -16.01 13.42 -19.62
CA ASP A 43 -16.57 12.12 -19.22
C ASP A 43 -16.74 12.05 -17.70
N THR A 44 -17.84 12.64 -17.21
CA THR A 44 -18.18 12.65 -15.78
C THR A 44 -18.39 11.24 -15.21
N PRO A 45 -19.15 10.30 -15.84
CA PRO A 45 -19.29 8.94 -15.33
C PRO A 45 -17.95 8.21 -15.20
N GLY A 46 -17.09 8.29 -16.22
CA GLY A 46 -15.76 7.68 -16.21
C GLY A 46 -14.85 8.27 -15.14
N MET A 47 -14.89 9.59 -14.96
CA MET A 47 -14.17 10.30 -13.90
C MET A 47 -14.60 9.81 -12.52
N VAL A 48 -15.90 9.78 -12.24
CA VAL A 48 -16.44 9.32 -10.94
C VAL A 48 -16.06 7.87 -10.66
N HIS A 49 -16.15 7.01 -11.67
CA HIS A 49 -15.73 5.62 -11.55
C HIS A 49 -14.23 5.51 -11.21
N SER A 50 -13.39 6.25 -11.92
CA SER A 50 -11.93 6.27 -11.70
C SER A 50 -11.58 6.79 -10.31
N LEU A 51 -12.23 7.85 -9.83
CA LEU A 51 -12.06 8.35 -8.47
C LEU A 51 -12.49 7.32 -7.41
N ALA A 52 -13.58 6.58 -7.64
CA ALA A 52 -14.00 5.51 -6.74
C ALA A 52 -12.96 4.37 -6.68
N CYS A 53 -12.34 4.02 -7.82
CA CYS A 53 -11.23 3.07 -7.87
C CYS A 53 -10.00 3.57 -7.09
N ALA A 54 -9.62 4.84 -7.28
CA ALA A 54 -8.52 5.45 -6.54
C ALA A 54 -8.76 5.41 -5.02
N GLY A 55 -9.98 5.78 -4.58
CA GLY A 55 -10.37 5.73 -3.17
C GLY A 55 -10.28 4.33 -2.57
N ARG A 56 -10.71 3.29 -3.30
CA ARG A 56 -10.56 1.89 -2.85
C ARG A 56 -9.10 1.45 -2.74
N ALA A 57 -8.25 1.87 -3.68
CA ALA A 57 -6.82 1.57 -3.62
C ALA A 57 -6.14 2.25 -2.43
N ILE A 58 -6.52 3.50 -2.10
CA ILE A 58 -6.06 4.20 -0.90
C ILE A 58 -6.51 3.46 0.37
N LEU A 59 -7.78 3.06 0.46
CA LEU A 59 -8.27 2.29 1.61
C LEU A 59 -7.46 1.00 1.81
N ALA A 60 -7.24 0.24 0.73
CA ALA A 60 -6.41 -0.97 0.80
C ALA A 60 -4.95 -0.67 1.23
N ALA A 61 -4.38 0.46 0.77
CA ALA A 61 -3.06 0.90 1.23
C ALA A 61 -3.06 1.24 2.73
N THR A 62 -4.12 1.88 3.24
CA THR A 62 -4.25 2.22 4.67
C THR A 62 -4.42 0.98 5.54
N GLU A 63 -5.16 -0.03 5.08
CA GLU A 63 -5.30 -1.31 5.77
C GLU A 63 -3.96 -2.04 5.82
N ALA A 64 -3.22 -2.09 4.71
CA ALA A 64 -1.87 -2.67 4.67
C ALA A 64 -0.90 -1.91 5.58
N ALA A 65 -0.97 -0.58 5.62
CA ALA A 65 -0.15 0.25 6.50
C ALA A 65 -0.52 0.11 7.99
N ALA A 66 -1.78 -0.17 8.31
CA ALA A 66 -2.20 -0.43 9.69
C ALA A 66 -1.54 -1.68 10.28
N ILE A 67 -1.31 -2.71 9.45
CA ILE A 67 -0.57 -3.93 9.83
C ILE A 67 0.90 -3.62 10.16
N LEU A 68 1.49 -2.59 9.53
CA LEU A 68 2.86 -2.14 9.78
C LEU A 68 3.01 -1.25 11.02
N ARG A 69 1.92 -0.71 11.56
CA ARG A 69 1.99 0.19 12.72
C ARG A 69 2.50 -0.64 13.91
N PRO A 70 3.66 -0.33 14.50
CA PRO A 70 4.22 -1.16 15.57
C PRO A 70 3.23 -1.19 16.73
N ALA A 71 2.94 -2.38 17.25
CA ALA A 71 2.10 -2.61 18.44
C ALA A 71 2.66 -1.97 19.74
N ALA A 72 3.69 -1.12 19.64
CA ALA A 72 4.41 -0.51 20.74
C ALA A 72 3.78 0.81 21.25
N ALA A 73 2.47 1.01 21.08
CA ALA A 73 1.76 2.14 21.69
C ALA A 73 0.99 1.75 22.97
N GLU A 74 1.09 0.49 23.41
CA GLU A 74 0.43 0.00 24.62
C GLU A 74 1.44 -0.73 25.50
N ALA A 75 2.42 0.03 26.03
CA ALA A 75 3.14 -0.42 27.20
C ALA A 75 2.17 -0.36 28.40
N PRO A 76 1.95 -1.46 29.14
CA PRO A 76 1.11 -1.43 30.33
C PRO A 76 1.73 -0.47 31.35
N ARG A 77 0.92 0.46 31.87
CA ARG A 77 1.23 1.22 33.09
C ARG A 77 0.87 0.39 34.30
#